data_AF-A0ABD2C3V4-F1
#
_entry.id   AF-A0ABD2C3V4-F1
#
_cell.length_a   1.000
_cell.length_b   1.000
_cell.length_c   1.000
_cell.angle_alpha   90.00
_cell.angle_beta   90.00
_cell.angle_gamma   90.00
#
_symmetry.space_group_name_H-M   'P 1'
#
loop_
_entity.id
_entity.type
_entity.pdbx_description
1 polymer ?
#
loop_
_entity_poly.entity_id
_entity_poly.type
_entity_poly.pdbx_seq_one_letter_code
_entity_poly.pdbx_strand_id
1 'polypeptide(L)'
;MVQQPRRTATTRDIFGPCRYRRDDVIVQFIGSMEVPRPTSRVEIVAAMRRIRYEFKAKGIKKKKVTLEVSVDGLKVMLRKKKKKQQWMEENKLYLMHHPIYRIFYVSHDSHDLKIFSYIARDGSSNTFKCNVFKSSKKIKDEKKL
;
A
#
# COMPACT_ATOMS: atom_id res chain seq x y z
N MET A 1 -3.99 -17.10 -10.90
CA MET A 1 -4.30 -17.37 -9.47
C MET A 1 -5.19 -16.26 -8.94
N VAL A 2 -6.44 -16.61 -8.67
CA VAL A 2 -7.55 -15.72 -8.32
C VAL A 2 -7.50 -15.48 -6.81
N GLN A 3 -7.29 -14.24 -6.35
CA GLN A 3 -7.59 -13.90 -4.96
C GLN A 3 -9.10 -13.71 -4.82
N GLN A 4 -9.70 -14.65 -4.09
CA GLN A 4 -11.13 -14.76 -3.80
C GLN A 4 -11.60 -13.70 -2.77
N PRO A 5 -12.91 -13.38 -2.70
CA PRO A 5 -13.45 -12.25 -1.96
C PRO A 5 -13.79 -12.53 -0.48
N ARG A 6 -13.09 -13.41 0.24
CA ARG A 6 -13.46 -13.79 1.63
C ARG A 6 -12.34 -13.99 2.66
N ARG A 7 -11.11 -13.51 2.46
CA ARG A 7 -10.10 -13.55 3.52
C ARG A 7 -9.44 -12.19 3.68
N THR A 8 -9.50 -11.65 4.90
CA THR A 8 -8.66 -10.53 5.35
C THR A 8 -7.22 -10.78 4.90
N ALA A 9 -6.58 -9.75 4.35
CA ALA A 9 -5.22 -9.85 3.82
C ALA A 9 -4.27 -10.42 4.88
N THR A 10 -3.66 -11.58 4.62
CA THR A 10 -2.60 -12.10 5.49
C THR A 10 -1.28 -11.43 5.12
N THR A 11 -0.31 -11.42 6.04
CA THR A 11 1.05 -10.92 5.77
C THR A 11 1.69 -11.60 4.55
N ARG A 12 1.29 -12.85 4.26
CA ARG A 12 1.69 -13.61 3.05
C ARG A 12 1.06 -13.08 1.76
N ASP A 13 -0.14 -12.50 1.81
CA ASP A 13 -0.80 -11.93 0.62
C ASP A 13 -0.18 -10.58 0.21
N ILE A 14 0.42 -9.87 1.16
CA ILE A 14 1.11 -8.59 0.91
C ILE A 14 2.52 -8.82 0.31
N PHE A 15 3.22 -9.90 0.71
CA PHE A 15 4.64 -10.08 0.36
C PHE A 15 5.05 -11.45 -0.22
N GLY A 16 4.13 -12.40 -0.44
CA GLY A 16 4.45 -13.73 -0.97
C GLY A 16 5.23 -14.61 0.03
N PRO A 17 5.74 -15.79 -0.40
CA PRO A 17 6.40 -16.75 0.48
C PRO A 17 7.79 -16.33 0.98
N CYS A 18 8.25 -15.12 0.64
CA CYS A 18 9.57 -14.63 1.04
C CYS A 18 9.54 -14.30 2.53
N ARG A 19 10.11 -15.18 3.36
CA ARG A 19 10.32 -14.93 4.79
C ARG A 19 11.23 -13.71 4.93
N TYR A 20 10.67 -12.58 5.33
CA TYR A 20 11.43 -11.39 5.65
C TYR A 20 11.02 -10.98 7.09
N ARG A 21 12.03 -10.75 7.90
CA ARG A 21 12.01 -10.77 9.37
C ARG A 21 12.05 -9.30 9.79
N ARG A 22 10.89 -8.72 10.15
CA ARG A 22 10.64 -7.28 10.45
C ARG A 22 10.93 -6.35 9.24
N ASP A 23 9.92 -6.14 8.40
CA ASP A 23 10.13 -5.59 7.05
C ASP A 23 9.70 -4.15 6.90
N ASP A 24 10.62 -3.24 7.20
CA ASP A 24 10.55 -1.87 6.70
C ASP A 24 10.84 -1.86 5.20
N VAL A 25 9.79 -1.79 4.37
CA VAL A 25 9.93 -1.74 2.92
C VAL A 25 9.86 -0.30 2.43
N ILE A 26 10.95 0.14 1.80
CA ILE A 26 11.01 1.46 1.17
C ILE A 26 10.27 1.42 -0.17
N VAL A 27 9.21 2.22 -0.28
CA VAL A 27 8.37 2.33 -1.48
C VAL A 27 8.10 3.78 -1.85
N GLN A 28 7.61 4.01 -3.06
CA GLN A 28 7.20 5.32 -3.54
C GLN A 28 5.68 5.40 -3.53
N PHE A 29 5.13 6.26 -2.68
CA PHE A 29 3.71 6.57 -2.68
C PHE A 29 3.35 7.39 -3.92
N ILE A 30 2.38 6.89 -4.68
CA ILE A 30 1.80 7.60 -5.82
C ILE A 30 0.66 8.47 -5.31
N GLY A 31 -0.34 7.86 -4.69
CA GLY A 31 -1.53 8.55 -4.23
C GLY A 31 -2.55 7.62 -3.61
N SER A 32 -3.61 8.23 -3.08
CA SER A 32 -4.77 7.55 -2.52
C SER A 32 -6.04 8.11 -3.11
N MET A 33 -7.04 7.26 -3.32
CA MET A 33 -8.36 7.66 -3.79
C MET A 33 -9.43 6.85 -3.08
N GLU A 34 -10.57 7.48 -2.84
CA GLU A 34 -11.74 6.81 -2.32
C GLU A 34 -12.41 6.02 -3.44
N VAL A 35 -12.75 4.78 -3.13
CA VAL A 35 -13.37 3.85 -4.05
C VAL A 35 -14.65 3.32 -3.42
N PRO A 36 -15.67 3.01 -4.24
CA PRO A 36 -16.81 2.24 -3.77
C PRO A 36 -16.33 0.84 -3.34
N ARG A 37 -17.19 0.10 -2.63
CA ARG A 37 -16.88 -1.26 -2.18
C ARG A 37 -16.47 -2.13 -3.38
N PRO A 38 -15.21 -2.59 -3.44
CA PRO A 38 -14.72 -3.32 -4.60
C PRO A 38 -15.41 -4.69 -4.67
N THR A 39 -16.13 -4.94 -5.76
CA THR A 39 -16.86 -6.20 -5.96
C THR A 39 -16.10 -7.13 -6.92
N SER A 40 -15.37 -6.54 -7.86
CA SER A 40 -14.64 -7.27 -8.89
C SER A 40 -13.17 -6.85 -8.99
N ARG A 41 -12.31 -7.76 -9.47
CA ARG A 41 -10.90 -7.45 -9.76
C ARG A 41 -10.77 -6.30 -10.79
N VAL A 42 -11.71 -6.21 -11.73
CA VAL A 42 -11.69 -5.20 -12.81
C VAL A 42 -11.82 -3.80 -12.24
N GLU A 43 -12.73 -3.58 -11.28
CA GLU A 43 -12.88 -2.29 -10.58
C GLU A 43 -11.60 -1.87 -9.86
N ILE A 44 -10.93 -2.82 -9.20
CA ILE A 44 -9.71 -2.55 -8.44
C ILE A 44 -8.59 -2.09 -9.38
N VAL A 45 -8.39 -2.81 -10.49
CA VAL A 45 -7.39 -2.45 -11.50
C VAL A 45 -7.73 -1.12 -12.17
N ALA A 46 -9.01 -0.86 -12.45
CA ALA A 46 -9.48 0.41 -13.01
C ALA A 46 -9.18 1.59 -12.06
N ALA A 47 -9.45 1.44 -10.76
CA ALA A 47 -9.13 2.44 -9.75
C ALA A 47 -7.62 2.68 -9.62
N MET A 48 -6.81 1.62 -9.59
CA MET A 48 -5.34 1.74 -9.59
C MET A 48 -4.83 2.54 -10.80
N ARG A 49 -5.35 2.21 -12.00
CA ARG A 49 -4.98 2.89 -13.25
C ARG A 49 -5.38 4.37 -13.22
N ARG A 50 -6.60 4.68 -12.76
CA ARG A 50 -7.08 6.06 -12.60
C ARG A 50 -6.16 6.89 -11.71
N ILE A 51 -5.81 6.39 -10.53
CA ILE A 51 -4.88 7.07 -9.60
C ILE A 51 -3.54 7.34 -10.29
N ARG A 52 -3.00 6.37 -11.04
CA ARG A 52 -1.73 6.60 -11.76
C ARG A 52 -1.84 7.69 -12.81
N TYR A 53 -2.91 7.69 -13.62
CA TYR A 53 -3.08 8.66 -14.68
C TYR A 53 -3.29 10.07 -14.13
N GLU A 54 -4.09 10.23 -13.07
CA GLU A 54 -4.30 11.53 -12.44
C GLU A 54 -3.00 12.11 -11.88
N PHE A 55 -2.19 11.30 -11.19
CA PHE A 55 -0.91 11.77 -10.65
C PHE A 55 0.16 11.98 -11.74
N LYS A 56 0.08 11.24 -12.86
CA LYS A 56 0.92 11.48 -14.04
C LYS A 56 0.54 12.78 -14.73
N ALA A 57 -0.76 13.05 -14.91
CA ALA A 57 -1.27 14.26 -15.55
C ALA A 57 -1.00 15.52 -14.70
N LYS A 58 -1.14 15.43 -13.37
CA LYS A 58 -0.83 16.53 -12.44
C LYS A 58 0.67 16.75 -12.22
N GLY A 59 1.55 15.90 -12.76
CA GLY A 59 3.01 16.04 -12.62
C GLY A 59 3.54 15.94 -11.19
N ILE A 60 2.78 15.36 -10.26
CA ILE A 60 3.14 15.32 -8.83
C ILE A 60 4.26 14.31 -8.60
N LYS A 61 5.38 14.76 -8.03
CA LYS A 61 6.51 13.87 -7.68
C LYS A 61 6.08 12.85 -6.62
N LYS A 62 6.40 11.58 -6.88
CA LYS A 62 6.12 10.46 -5.97
C LYS A 62 6.92 10.63 -4.68
N LYS A 63 6.26 10.44 -3.54
CA LYS A 63 6.90 10.60 -2.23
C LYS A 63 7.52 9.27 -1.80
N LYS A 64 8.76 9.28 -1.33
CA LYS A 64 9.42 8.09 -0.77
C LYS A 64 8.92 7.86 0.66
N VAL A 65 8.30 6.71 0.89
CA VAL A 65 7.71 6.31 2.17
C VAL A 65 8.27 4.97 2.62
N THR A 66 8.24 4.74 3.92
CA THR A 66 8.54 3.44 4.52
C THR A 66 7.21 2.78 4.86
N LEU A 67 7.01 1.58 4.34
CA LEU A 67 5.88 0.71 4.64
C LEU A 67 6.36 -0.31 5.67
N GLU A 68 5.79 -0.26 6.87
CA GLU A 68 6.01 -1.25 7.91
C GLU A 68 4.77 -2.15 7.96
N VAL A 69 4.97 -3.46 7.84
CA VAL A 69 3.90 -4.46 7.91
C VAL A 69 4.19 -5.40 9.06
N SER A 70 3.30 -5.38 10.05
CA SER A 70 3.37 -6.16 11.28
C SER A 70 2.11 -7.00 11.43
N VAL A 71 2.09 -7.96 12.35
CA VAL A 71 0.89 -8.79 12.65
C VAL A 71 -0.28 -7.98 13.19
N ASP A 72 0.00 -6.80 13.75
CA ASP A 72 -1.03 -5.88 14.26
C ASP A 72 -1.64 -5.02 13.15
N GLY A 73 -0.87 -4.71 12.10
CA GLY A 73 -1.29 -3.70 11.12
C GLY A 73 -0.24 -3.30 10.09
N LEU A 74 -0.69 -2.41 9.21
CA LEU A 74 0.11 -1.73 8.21
C LEU A 74 0.26 -0.27 8.59
N LYS A 75 1.52 0.18 8.68
CA LYS A 75 1.91 1.55 8.99
C LYS A 75 2.65 2.14 7.80
N VAL A 76 2.20 3.30 7.34
CA VAL A 76 2.87 4.07 6.29
C VAL A 76 3.52 5.28 6.91
N MET A 77 4.85 5.36 6.88
CA MET A 77 5.63 6.46 7.44
C MET A 77 6.26 7.32 6.35
N LEU A 78 6.13 8.64 6.48
CA LEU A 78 6.80 9.57 5.56
C LEU A 78 8.25 9.78 6.00
N ARG A 79 9.22 9.61 5.10
CA ARG A 79 10.63 9.88 5.40
C ARG A 79 10.90 11.39 5.32
N LYS A 80 10.74 12.14 6.42
CA LYS A 80 11.21 13.54 6.49
C LYS A 80 12.74 13.60 6.66
N LYS A 81 13.40 14.52 5.96
CA LYS A 81 14.79 14.92 6.25
C LYS A 81 14.74 15.65 7.61
N LYS A 82 15.44 15.15 8.63
CA LYS A 82 15.51 15.76 9.98
C LYS A 82 15.80 17.26 9.85
N LYS A 83 14.81 18.12 10.09
CA LYS A 83 15.04 19.51 10.49
C LYS A 83 14.31 19.72 11.81
N LYS A 84 15.09 19.49 12.89
CA LYS A 84 15.01 20.11 14.21
C LYS A 84 13.61 20.61 14.63
N GLN A 85 12.80 19.74 15.23
CA GLN A 85 11.84 20.10 16.28
C GLN A 85 11.65 18.87 17.17
N GLN A 86 12.24 18.98 18.35
CA GLN A 86 12.04 18.17 19.54
C GLN A 86 10.60 18.47 20.02
N TRP A 87 9.84 17.50 20.53
CA TRP A 87 8.51 17.65 21.16
C TRP A 87 7.24 17.71 20.27
N MET A 88 7.05 16.80 19.31
CA MET A 88 5.69 16.54 18.79
C MET A 88 5.46 15.06 18.50
N GLU A 89 4.72 14.43 19.41
CA GLU A 89 3.79 13.29 19.28
C GLU A 89 4.09 12.24 18.18
N GLU A 90 4.38 11.00 18.61
CA GLU A 90 4.63 9.81 17.76
C GLU A 90 3.59 9.62 16.63
N ASN A 91 2.36 10.10 16.82
CA ASN A 91 1.28 10.04 15.84
C ASN A 91 1.49 10.91 14.59
N LYS A 92 2.38 11.92 14.60
CA LYS A 92 2.51 12.90 13.50
C LYS A 92 3.43 12.45 12.34
N LEU A 93 4.04 11.27 12.46
CA LEU A 93 4.92 10.67 11.44
C LEU A 93 4.23 9.65 10.54
N TYR A 94 3.08 9.13 10.97
CA TYR A 94 2.29 8.17 10.22
C TYR A 94 1.42 8.90 9.21
N LEU A 95 1.64 8.61 7.93
CA LEU A 95 0.76 9.05 6.85
C LEU A 95 -0.58 8.32 6.94
N MET A 96 -0.52 7.02 7.29
CA MET A 96 -1.66 6.14 7.44
C MET A 96 -1.32 5.00 8.41
N HIS A 97 -2.26 4.67 9.29
CA HIS A 97 -2.19 3.51 10.15
C HIS A 97 -3.50 2.74 10.04
N HIS A 98 -3.43 1.50 9.54
CA HIS A 98 -4.58 0.63 9.43
C HIS A 98 -4.25 -0.72 10.05
N PRO A 99 -5.02 -1.19 11.03
CA PRO A 99 -4.84 -2.52 11.56
C PRO A 99 -5.22 -3.57 10.50
N ILE A 100 -4.66 -4.78 10.60
CA ILE A 100 -4.78 -5.80 9.54
C ILE A 100 -6.23 -6.15 9.21
N TYR A 101 -7.10 -6.21 10.22
CA TYR A 101 -8.51 -6.55 10.03
C TYR A 101 -9.29 -5.53 9.18
N ARG A 102 -8.76 -4.31 8.98
CA ARG A 102 -9.37 -3.29 8.11
C ARG A 102 -8.90 -3.37 6.65
N ILE A 103 -7.85 -4.13 6.38
CA ILE A 103 -7.34 -4.29 5.02
C ILE A 103 -8.23 -5.31 4.30
N PHE A 104 -9.03 -4.79 3.37
CA PHE A 104 -10.03 -5.59 2.64
C PHE A 104 -9.40 -6.37 1.49
N TYR A 105 -8.52 -5.70 0.73
CA TYR A 105 -7.93 -6.29 -0.46
C TYR A 105 -6.52 -5.74 -0.72
N VAL A 106 -5.67 -6.57 -1.31
CA VAL A 106 -4.32 -6.21 -1.74
C VAL A 106 -4.19 -6.64 -3.19
N SER A 107 -3.82 -5.70 -4.06
CA SER A 107 -3.77 -5.94 -5.51
C SER A 107 -2.48 -5.43 -6.12
N HIS A 108 -2.03 -6.12 -7.16
CA HIS A 108 -0.98 -5.65 -8.07
C HIS A 108 -1.58 -5.38 -9.45
N ASP A 109 -0.93 -4.54 -10.24
CA ASP A 109 -1.27 -4.38 -11.65
C ASP A 109 -0.73 -5.56 -12.46
N SER A 110 -1.55 -6.13 -13.35
CA SER A 110 -1.13 -7.24 -14.21
C SER A 110 -0.03 -6.84 -15.20
N HIS A 111 0.07 -5.55 -15.54
CA HIS A 111 1.09 -5.04 -16.48
C HIS A 111 2.36 -4.55 -15.78
N ASP A 112 2.29 -4.21 -14.48
CA ASP A 112 3.44 -3.70 -13.73
C ASP A 112 3.41 -4.20 -12.27
N LEU A 113 4.02 -5.37 -12.07
CA LEU A 113 4.13 -6.04 -10.76
C LEU A 113 4.87 -5.20 -9.72
N LYS A 114 5.65 -4.18 -10.14
CA LYS A 114 6.30 -3.25 -9.21
C LYS A 114 5.31 -2.31 -8.54
N ILE A 115 4.07 -2.24 -9.02
CA ILE A 115 3.07 -1.34 -8.50
C ILE A 115 2.00 -2.11 -7.76
N PHE A 116 2.07 -1.81 -6.48
CA PHE A 116 1.23 -2.11 -5.37
C PHE A 116 -0.07 -1.36 -5.19
N SER A 117 -1.13 -1.99 -4.70
CA SER A 117 -2.13 -1.27 -3.93
C SER A 117 -2.71 -2.10 -2.80
N TYR A 118 -3.17 -1.42 -1.76
CA TYR A 118 -4.06 -2.00 -0.77
C TYR A 118 -5.30 -1.13 -0.62
N ILE A 119 -6.42 -1.78 -0.31
CA ILE A 119 -7.68 -1.14 -0.02
C ILE A 119 -7.97 -1.37 1.45
N ALA A 120 -8.07 -0.28 2.21
CA ALA A 120 -8.46 -0.32 3.61
C ALA A 120 -9.85 0.31 3.76
N ARG A 121 -10.65 -0.26 4.66
CA ARG A 121 -11.92 0.33 5.08
C ARG A 121 -11.65 1.34 6.19
N ASP A 122 -12.19 2.55 6.04
CA ASP A 122 -12.17 3.53 7.12
C ASP A 122 -13.14 3.14 8.24
N GLY A 123 -12.78 3.40 9.49
CA GLY A 123 -13.56 2.99 10.66
C GLY A 123 -14.76 3.91 10.92
N SER A 124 -14.62 5.19 10.57
CA SER A 124 -15.61 6.25 10.79
C SER A 124 -16.62 6.35 9.66
N SER A 125 -16.15 6.27 8.43
CA SER A 125 -16.99 6.26 7.23
C SER A 125 -16.82 4.88 6.60
N ASN A 126 -17.90 4.17 6.28
CA ASN A 126 -17.83 2.85 5.63
C ASN A 126 -17.28 2.88 4.19
N THR A 127 -16.43 3.85 3.90
CA THR A 127 -15.75 4.10 2.65
C THR A 127 -14.50 3.25 2.57
N PHE A 128 -14.09 2.96 1.33
CA PHE A 128 -12.89 2.20 1.04
C PHE A 128 -11.87 3.15 0.42
N LYS A 129 -10.65 3.10 0.94
CA LYS A 129 -9.54 3.93 0.45
C LYS A 129 -8.51 3.05 -0.23
N CYS A 130 -8.34 3.27 -1.53
CA CYS A 130 -7.32 2.60 -2.32
C CYS A 130 -6.03 3.41 -2.25
N ASN A 131 -4.95 2.78 -1.79
CA ASN A 131 -3.64 3.38 -1.64
C ASN A 131 -2.66 2.71 -2.60
N VAL A 132 -2.03 3.49 -3.47
CA VAL A 132 -1.18 2.97 -4.56
C VAL A 132 0.29 3.34 -4.33
N PHE A 133 1.14 2.32 -4.43
CA PHE A 133 2.58 2.41 -4.19
C PHE A 133 3.36 1.79 -5.34
N LYS A 134 4.56 2.32 -5.58
CA LYS A 134 5.54 1.75 -6.50
C LYS A 134 6.76 1.30 -5.72
N SER A 135 7.13 0.04 -5.85
CA SER A 135 8.36 -0.50 -5.29
C SER A 135 9.58 0.10 -5.96
N SER A 136 10.56 0.52 -5.15
CA SER A 136 11.87 1.01 -5.63
C SER A 136 12.92 -0.09 -5.74
N LYS A 137 12.72 -1.25 -5.08
CA LYS A 137 13.66 -2.37 -5.14
C LYS A 137 13.57 -3.06 -6.51
N LYS A 138 14.73 -3.35 -7.13
CA LYS A 138 14.83 -4.45 -8.10
C LYS A 138 14.41 -5.70 -7.33
N ILE A 139 13.29 -6.32 -7.72
CA ILE A 139 12.95 -7.67 -7.26
C ILE A 139 14.14 -8.50 -7.73
N LYS A 140 15.02 -8.92 -6.80
CA LYS A 140 15.99 -9.96 -7.14
C LYS A 140 15.12 -11.19 -7.27
N ASP A 141 14.85 -11.57 -8.50
CA ASP A 141 14.18 -12.82 -8.82
C ASP A 141 14.90 -13.93 -8.05
N GLU A 142 14.19 -14.50 -7.08
CA GLU A 142 14.60 -15.76 -6.50
C GLU A 142 14.41 -16.79 -7.62
N LYS A 143 15.50 -17.05 -8.35
CA LYS A 143 15.61 -18.24 -9.20
C LYS A 143 15.34 -19.43 -8.29
N LYS A 144 14.14 -20.01 -8.43
CA LYS A 144 13.87 -21.38 -7.98
C LYS A 144 14.88 -22.29 -8.67
N LEU A 145 15.80 -22.85 -7.89
CA LEU A 145 16.46 -24.11 -8.24
C LEU A 145 15.56 -25.24 -7.76
#